data_AF-E3MYW7-F1
#
_entry.id   AF-E3MYW7-F1
#
_cell.length_a   1.000
_cell.length_b   1.000
_cell.length_c   1.000
_cell.angle_alpha   90.00
_cell.angle_beta   90.00
_cell.angle_gamma   90.00
#
_symmetry.space_group_name_H-M   'P 1'
#
loop_
_entity.id
_entity.type
_entity.pdbx_description
1 polymer ?
#
loop_
_entity_poly.entity_id
_entity_poly.type
_entity_poly.pdbx_seq_one_letter_code
_entity_poly.pdbx_strand_id
1 'polypeptide(L)'
;MNAVSKPFSLFRLPGVPLTKISRYMDLREIFMMSLASKKSAFIIRYLLPPKLFSLKIEFSVESEATVGAKGHWNDPLVIKRMGVYGRPVAKQFCYVCSQWAKGDSVKSLLSHIAIVFNPTISIDFGKICDQEFVINVMNHVKQLNLVKTSIKLSFAVSSENYRHIMDECRDNFKLWLHCETSSDFEYRAGPDFRVNDLYLSDGHWVHLEDFVNCKKVVVHNHHHHQQPKCANPEVLKAFIRKWIESECRLQHLEVYGGFILFHFREVLSGLEYRSVLMPSLQYS
;
A
#
# COMPACT_ATOMS: atom_id res chain seq x y z
N MET A 1 -5.14 -52.16 -23.29
CA MET A 1 -5.06 -50.71 -23.54
C MET A 1 -6.26 -50.06 -22.88
N ASN A 2 -6.07 -49.31 -21.80
CA ASN A 2 -7.18 -48.64 -21.10
C ASN A 2 -7.64 -47.45 -21.92
N ALA A 3 -8.91 -47.46 -22.35
CA ALA A 3 -9.52 -46.35 -23.05
C ALA A 3 -9.58 -45.13 -22.11
N VAL A 4 -8.67 -44.16 -22.31
CA VAL A 4 -8.71 -42.90 -21.57
C VAL A 4 -9.86 -42.08 -22.11
N SER A 5 -10.90 -41.86 -21.30
CA SER A 5 -12.04 -41.01 -21.65
C SER A 5 -11.57 -39.60 -21.99
N LYS A 6 -12.15 -38.98 -23.03
CA LYS A 6 -11.83 -37.58 -23.41
C LYS A 6 -12.07 -36.65 -22.21
N PRO A 7 -11.14 -35.72 -21.91
CA PRO A 7 -11.28 -34.81 -20.79
C PRO A 7 -12.51 -33.92 -20.95
N PHE A 8 -13.24 -33.72 -19.85
CA PHE A 8 -14.44 -32.90 -19.81
C PHE A 8 -14.09 -31.42 -20.08
N SER A 9 -14.73 -30.82 -21.09
CA SER A 9 -14.45 -29.43 -21.46
C SER A 9 -15.22 -28.46 -20.57
N LEU A 10 -14.69 -28.20 -19.37
CA LEU A 10 -15.34 -27.40 -18.33
C LEU A 10 -15.86 -26.06 -18.85
N PHE A 11 -15.05 -25.33 -19.62
CA PHE A 11 -15.42 -24.01 -20.18
C PHE A 11 -16.44 -24.03 -21.33
N ARG A 12 -17.00 -25.20 -21.68
CA ARG A 12 -18.17 -25.30 -22.57
C ARG A 12 -19.49 -25.29 -21.80
N LEU A 13 -19.45 -25.39 -20.47
CA LEU A 13 -20.65 -25.29 -19.66
C LEU A 13 -21.25 -23.87 -19.73
N PRO A 14 -22.58 -23.73 -19.62
CA PRO A 14 -23.21 -22.42 -19.47
C PRO A 14 -22.70 -21.67 -18.23
N GLY A 15 -22.83 -20.34 -18.24
CA GLY A 15 -22.30 -19.48 -17.19
C GLY A 15 -22.85 -19.77 -15.78
N VAL A 16 -24.13 -20.16 -15.67
CA VAL A 16 -24.77 -20.44 -14.37
C VAL A 16 -24.15 -21.66 -13.67
N PRO A 17 -24.04 -22.85 -14.30
CA PRO A 17 -23.27 -23.97 -13.76
C PRO A 17 -21.82 -23.62 -13.43
N LEU A 18 -21.13 -22.89 -14.32
CA LEU A 18 -19.74 -22.48 -14.08
C LEU A 18 -19.59 -21.59 -12.84
N THR A 19 -20.53 -20.67 -12.63
CA THR A 19 -20.54 -19.79 -11.46
C THR A 19 -20.80 -20.57 -10.17
N LYS A 20 -21.60 -21.63 -10.23
CA LYS A 20 -21.79 -22.52 -9.08
C LYS A 20 -20.52 -23.30 -8.80
N ILE A 21 -19.90 -23.87 -9.84
CA ILE A 21 -18.65 -24.63 -9.71
C ILE A 21 -17.53 -23.76 -9.13
N SER A 22 -17.36 -22.52 -9.61
CA SER A 22 -16.31 -21.63 -9.12
C SER A 22 -16.42 -21.27 -7.63
N ARG A 23 -17.63 -21.30 -7.05
CA ARG A 23 -17.83 -21.08 -5.61
C ARG A 23 -17.39 -22.24 -4.73
N TYR A 24 -17.24 -23.44 -5.31
CA TYR A 24 -16.70 -24.61 -4.62
C TYR A 24 -15.20 -24.78 -4.84
N MET A 25 -14.59 -23.93 -5.67
CA MET A 25 -13.15 -23.94 -5.90
C MET A 25 -12.45 -23.01 -4.92
N ASP A 26 -11.29 -23.43 -4.43
CA ASP A 26 -10.41 -22.55 -3.68
C ASP A 26 -9.68 -21.55 -4.60
N LEU A 27 -9.02 -20.53 -4.03
CA LEU A 27 -8.32 -19.52 -4.83
C LEU A 27 -7.15 -20.10 -5.63
N ARG A 28 -6.56 -21.20 -5.17
CA ARG A 28 -5.46 -21.87 -5.85
C ARG A 28 -5.95 -22.61 -7.08
N GLU A 29 -7.05 -23.35 -6.99
CA GLU A 29 -7.70 -24.02 -8.12
C GLU A 29 -8.14 -22.99 -9.16
N ILE A 30 -8.78 -21.90 -8.72
CA ILE A 30 -9.18 -20.78 -9.58
C ILE A 30 -7.97 -20.21 -10.32
N PHE A 31 -6.87 -19.94 -9.60
CA PHE A 31 -5.64 -19.44 -10.19
C PHE A 31 -5.03 -20.43 -11.18
N MET A 32 -4.92 -21.71 -10.83
CA MET A 32 -4.38 -22.75 -11.72
C MET A 32 -5.21 -22.90 -13.00
N MET A 33 -6.54 -22.85 -12.91
CA MET A 33 -7.40 -22.87 -14.08
C MET A 33 -7.23 -21.62 -14.96
N SER A 34 -7.04 -20.46 -14.33
CA SER A 34 -6.82 -19.22 -15.07
C SER A 34 -5.52 -19.24 -15.87
N LEU A 35 -4.51 -19.99 -15.43
CA LEU A 35 -3.22 -20.12 -16.11
C LEU A 35 -3.27 -21.00 -17.38
N ALA A 36 -4.34 -21.80 -17.56
CA ALA A 36 -4.44 -22.71 -18.70
C ALA A 36 -4.46 -22.00 -20.06
N SER A 37 -5.03 -20.78 -20.14
CA SER A 37 -5.07 -19.96 -21.35
C SER A 37 -5.54 -18.53 -21.05
N LYS A 38 -5.30 -17.58 -21.97
CA LYS A 38 -5.92 -16.24 -21.89
C LYS A 38 -7.46 -16.34 -21.82
N LYS A 39 -8.05 -17.24 -22.60
CA LYS A 39 -9.51 -17.45 -22.61
C LYS A 39 -10.03 -17.92 -21.25
N SER A 40 -9.35 -18.86 -20.59
CA SER A 40 -9.75 -19.31 -19.26
C SER A 40 -9.61 -18.21 -18.22
N ALA A 41 -8.55 -17.41 -18.25
CA ALA A 41 -8.41 -16.23 -17.39
C ALA A 41 -9.60 -15.26 -17.54
N PHE A 42 -10.03 -14.96 -18.76
CA PHE A 42 -11.19 -14.11 -19.01
C PHE A 42 -12.52 -14.73 -18.53
N ILE A 43 -12.71 -16.03 -18.74
CA ILE A 43 -13.91 -16.73 -18.25
C ILE A 43 -13.93 -16.68 -16.72
N ILE A 44 -12.83 -17.05 -16.05
CA ILE A 44 -12.74 -17.00 -14.59
C ILE A 44 -13.05 -15.59 -14.07
N ARG A 45 -12.45 -14.54 -14.66
CA ARG A 45 -12.75 -13.15 -14.30
C ARG A 45 -14.25 -12.85 -14.28
N TYR A 46 -15.00 -13.36 -15.26
CA TYR A 46 -16.44 -13.14 -15.36
C TYR A 46 -17.24 -13.91 -14.30
N LEU A 47 -16.71 -15.05 -13.83
CA LEU A 47 -17.35 -15.88 -12.79
C LEU A 47 -17.10 -15.35 -11.37
N LEU A 48 -16.07 -14.52 -11.19
CA LEU A 48 -15.68 -14.01 -9.88
C LEU A 48 -16.40 -12.69 -9.55
N PRO A 49 -16.80 -12.47 -8.28
CA PRO A 49 -17.41 -11.21 -7.88
C PRO A 49 -16.43 -10.02 -8.03
N PRO A 50 -16.88 -8.87 -8.56
CA PRO A 50 -16.02 -7.70 -8.70
C PRO A 50 -15.64 -7.12 -7.32
N LYS A 51 -14.45 -6.52 -7.23
CA LYS A 51 -13.96 -5.77 -6.04
C LYS A 51 -13.90 -6.59 -4.74
N LEU A 52 -13.92 -7.91 -4.83
CA LEU A 52 -13.88 -8.78 -3.66
C LEU A 52 -12.44 -9.10 -3.18
N PHE A 53 -11.49 -9.03 -4.12
CA PHE A 53 -10.14 -9.52 -3.90
C PHE A 53 -9.18 -8.41 -3.46
N SER A 54 -8.20 -8.80 -2.66
CA SER A 54 -7.07 -7.97 -2.24
C SER A 54 -5.77 -8.71 -2.52
N LEU A 55 -4.82 -8.01 -3.11
CA LEU A 55 -3.48 -8.48 -3.39
C LEU A 55 -2.51 -7.76 -2.45
N LYS A 56 -1.82 -8.52 -1.59
CA LYS A 56 -0.68 -8.02 -0.82
C LYS A 56 0.60 -8.55 -1.45
N ILE A 57 1.55 -7.69 -1.76
CA ILE A 57 2.88 -8.08 -2.22
C ILE A 57 3.91 -7.56 -1.23
N GLU A 58 4.84 -8.43 -0.85
CA GLU A 58 5.95 -8.11 0.02
C GLU A 58 7.24 -8.48 -0.69
N PHE A 59 8.07 -7.48 -0.98
CA PHE A 59 9.38 -7.67 -1.58
C PHE A 59 10.43 -7.68 -0.47
N SER A 60 10.90 -8.88 -0.16
CA SER A 60 11.96 -9.13 0.81
C SER A 60 12.87 -10.24 0.29
N VAL A 61 13.82 -10.69 1.13
CA VAL A 61 14.65 -11.88 0.85
C VAL A 61 13.79 -13.08 0.44
N GLU A 62 12.63 -13.23 1.07
CA GLU A 62 11.56 -14.13 0.65
C GLU A 62 10.38 -13.28 0.20
N SER A 63 10.34 -12.98 -1.10
CA SER A 63 9.25 -12.19 -1.65
C SER A 63 7.97 -13.03 -1.73
N GLU A 64 6.83 -12.44 -1.38
CA GLU A 64 5.55 -13.13 -1.29
C GLU A 64 4.45 -12.27 -1.93
N ALA A 65 3.59 -12.87 -2.75
CA ALA A 65 2.32 -12.29 -3.16
C ALA A 65 1.17 -13.14 -2.63
N THR A 66 0.22 -12.47 -1.99
CA THR A 66 -0.92 -13.09 -1.33
C THR A 66 -2.21 -12.49 -1.87
N VAL A 67 -3.01 -13.32 -2.54
CA VAL A 67 -4.36 -12.95 -2.99
C VAL A 67 -5.36 -13.49 -1.97
N GLY A 68 -6.05 -12.58 -1.30
CA GLY A 68 -7.16 -12.89 -0.42
C GLY A 68 -8.49 -12.41 -1.01
N ALA A 69 -9.59 -12.89 -0.43
CA ALA A 69 -10.93 -12.39 -0.75
C ALA A 69 -11.74 -12.24 0.54
N LYS A 70 -12.74 -11.34 0.53
CA LYS A 70 -13.72 -11.29 1.62
C LYS A 70 -14.75 -12.42 1.44
N GLY A 71 -15.14 -13.08 2.53
CA GLY A 71 -16.22 -14.05 2.53
C GLY A 71 -15.75 -15.51 2.46
N HIS A 72 -16.28 -16.28 1.52
CA HIS A 72 -16.20 -17.75 1.50
C HIS A 72 -14.83 -18.33 1.12
N TRP A 73 -13.92 -17.54 0.57
CA TRP A 73 -12.54 -17.94 0.29
C TRP A 73 -11.65 -17.56 1.48
N ASN A 74 -11.69 -18.39 2.53
CA ASN A 74 -10.93 -18.15 3.76
C ASN A 74 -9.43 -18.38 3.58
N ASP A 75 -9.06 -19.32 2.70
CA ASP A 75 -7.65 -19.65 2.45
C ASP A 75 -7.07 -18.75 1.35
N PRO A 76 -6.10 -17.89 1.66
CA PRO A 76 -5.51 -17.02 0.68
C PRO A 76 -4.61 -17.82 -0.28
N LEU A 77 -4.56 -17.39 -1.54
CA LEU A 77 -3.56 -17.86 -2.48
C LEU A 77 -2.23 -17.18 -2.18
N VAL A 78 -1.24 -17.95 -1.74
CA VAL A 78 0.11 -17.47 -1.45
C VAL A 78 1.07 -17.94 -2.54
N ILE A 79 1.77 -17.00 -3.16
CA ILE A 79 2.79 -17.22 -4.18
C ILE A 79 4.10 -16.71 -3.63
N LYS A 80 4.99 -17.63 -3.28
CA LYS A 80 6.31 -17.29 -2.73
C LYS A 80 7.38 -17.37 -3.81
N ARG A 81 8.32 -16.44 -3.75
CA ARG A 81 9.61 -16.51 -4.44
C ARG A 81 10.70 -16.62 -3.38
N MET A 82 11.37 -17.76 -3.35
CA MET A 82 12.63 -17.88 -2.64
C MET A 82 13.77 -17.44 -3.57
N GLY A 83 14.54 -16.43 -3.15
CA GLY A 83 15.80 -16.12 -3.81
C GLY A 83 16.43 -14.79 -3.41
N VAL A 84 17.53 -14.86 -2.67
CA VAL A 84 18.67 -13.97 -2.88
C VAL A 84 19.23 -14.30 -4.27
N TYR A 85 19.47 -13.27 -5.09
CA TYR A 85 20.24 -13.29 -6.33
C TYR A 85 20.96 -14.63 -6.62
N GLY A 86 20.35 -15.50 -7.44
CA GLY A 86 21.12 -16.46 -8.24
C GLY A 86 20.87 -17.97 -8.11
N ARG A 87 20.09 -18.50 -7.16
CA ARG A 87 19.74 -19.96 -7.22
C ARG A 87 18.30 -20.26 -6.82
N PRO A 88 17.48 -20.81 -7.73
CA PRO A 88 16.16 -21.33 -7.38
C PRO A 88 16.32 -22.60 -6.54
N VAL A 89 15.99 -22.54 -5.25
CA VAL A 89 15.76 -23.74 -4.44
C VAL A 89 14.34 -24.19 -4.74
N ALA A 90 14.21 -25.19 -5.62
CA ALA A 90 12.93 -25.78 -5.99
C ALA A 90 12.34 -26.56 -4.80
N LYS A 91 11.61 -25.88 -3.91
CA LYS A 91 10.64 -26.53 -3.03
C LYS A 91 9.25 -26.43 -3.66
N GLN A 92 8.90 -27.49 -4.39
CA GLN A 92 7.58 -28.10 -4.60
C GLN A 92 6.31 -27.26 -4.44
N PHE A 93 6.29 -26.02 -4.92
CA PHE A 93 5.06 -25.27 -5.15
C PHE A 93 4.98 -24.97 -6.63
N CYS A 94 4.18 -25.80 -7.32
CA CYS A 94 3.72 -25.69 -8.70
C CYS A 94 4.72 -25.14 -9.74
N TYR A 95 5.01 -25.91 -10.80
CA TYR A 95 5.94 -25.54 -11.88
C TYR A 95 5.82 -24.10 -12.41
N VAL A 96 4.65 -23.45 -12.26
CA VAL A 96 4.37 -22.07 -12.67
C VAL A 96 5.01 -20.99 -11.75
N CYS A 97 5.30 -21.30 -10.48
CA CYS A 97 5.91 -20.34 -9.55
C CYS A 97 7.43 -20.17 -9.75
N SER A 98 8.06 -21.07 -10.52
CA SER A 98 9.51 -21.02 -10.79
C SER A 98 9.94 -19.88 -11.72
N GLN A 99 8.99 -19.16 -12.35
CA GLN A 99 9.27 -18.12 -13.35
C GLN A 99 9.48 -16.71 -12.80
N TRP A 100 9.44 -16.50 -11.48
CA TRP A 100 9.62 -15.18 -10.85
C TRP A 100 11.05 -14.57 -10.97
N ALA A 101 11.92 -15.11 -11.82
CA ALA A 101 13.36 -14.90 -11.76
C ALA A 101 13.88 -13.55 -12.32
N LYS A 102 13.09 -12.76 -13.05
CA LYS A 102 13.49 -11.47 -13.67
C LYS A 102 12.39 -10.41 -13.52
N GLY A 103 12.71 -9.11 -13.57
CA GLY A 103 11.74 -8.01 -13.39
C GLY A 103 10.45 -8.14 -14.21
N ASP A 104 10.53 -8.71 -15.42
CA ASP A 104 9.38 -8.99 -16.30
C ASP A 104 8.37 -9.99 -15.71
N SER A 105 8.82 -10.86 -14.82
CA SER A 105 7.98 -11.86 -14.17
C SER A 105 7.02 -11.27 -13.14
N VAL A 106 7.44 -10.22 -12.41
CA VAL A 106 6.57 -9.50 -11.47
C VAL A 106 5.47 -8.78 -12.25
N LYS A 107 5.83 -8.10 -13.35
CA LYS A 107 4.86 -7.45 -14.24
C LYS A 107 3.88 -8.47 -14.83
N SER A 108 4.37 -9.62 -15.30
CA SER A 108 3.54 -10.68 -15.87
C SER A 108 2.56 -11.26 -14.84
N LEU A 109 3.02 -11.53 -13.62
CA LEU A 109 2.18 -11.98 -12.52
C LEU A 109 1.12 -10.92 -12.18
N LEU A 110 1.53 -9.67 -11.98
CA LEU A 110 0.63 -8.55 -11.66
C LEU A 110 -0.45 -8.43 -12.73
N SER A 111 -0.07 -8.48 -14.01
CA SER A 111 -1.01 -8.45 -15.13
C SER A 111 -1.99 -9.62 -15.08
N HIS A 112 -1.51 -10.83 -14.82
CA HIS A 112 -2.35 -12.01 -14.75
C HIS A 112 -3.34 -11.92 -13.58
N ILE A 113 -2.87 -11.58 -12.38
CA ILE A 113 -3.71 -11.39 -11.19
C ILE A 113 -4.72 -10.25 -11.42
N ALA A 114 -4.31 -9.15 -12.03
CA ALA A 114 -5.20 -8.04 -12.36
C ALA A 114 -6.31 -8.45 -13.33
N ILE A 115 -5.97 -9.24 -14.36
CA ILE A 115 -6.96 -9.77 -15.31
C ILE A 115 -7.95 -10.71 -14.61
N VAL A 116 -7.45 -11.62 -13.77
CA VAL A 116 -8.28 -12.69 -13.19
C VAL A 116 -9.12 -12.19 -12.02
N PHE A 117 -8.50 -11.50 -11.07
CA PHE A 117 -9.12 -11.15 -9.79
C PHE A 117 -9.53 -9.67 -9.69
N ASN A 118 -8.97 -8.79 -10.53
CA ASN A 118 -9.16 -7.34 -10.44
C ASN A 118 -9.09 -6.80 -8.99
N PRO A 119 -7.99 -7.06 -8.26
CA PRO A 119 -7.94 -6.84 -6.83
C PRO A 119 -7.64 -5.37 -6.49
N THR A 120 -7.91 -5.00 -5.24
CA THR A 120 -7.20 -3.89 -4.60
C THR A 120 -5.76 -4.31 -4.28
N ILE A 121 -4.79 -3.40 -4.24
CA ILE A 121 -3.38 -3.75 -4.09
C ILE A 121 -2.72 -3.07 -2.89
N SER A 122 -1.90 -3.83 -2.16
CA SER A 122 -0.99 -3.37 -1.11
C SER A 122 0.42 -3.86 -1.44
N ILE A 123 1.42 -3.00 -1.34
CA ILE A 123 2.82 -3.36 -1.66
C ILE A 123 3.76 -2.90 -0.54
N ASP A 124 4.63 -3.79 -0.09
CA ASP A 124 5.74 -3.49 0.83
C ASP A 124 7.06 -3.74 0.10
N PHE A 125 7.81 -2.66 -0.16
CA PHE A 125 9.15 -2.68 -0.70
C PHE A 125 10.18 -2.68 0.44
N GLY A 126 10.71 -3.86 0.74
CA GLY A 126 11.73 -4.06 1.76
C GLY A 126 13.08 -3.47 1.36
N LYS A 127 14.03 -3.56 2.31
CA LYS A 127 15.39 -2.99 2.22
C LYS A 127 16.21 -3.45 1.01
N ILE A 128 15.87 -4.59 0.42
CA ILE A 128 16.64 -5.21 -0.67
C ILE A 128 16.25 -4.68 -2.05
N CYS A 129 15.17 -3.90 -2.16
CA CYS A 129 14.73 -3.36 -3.44
C CYS A 129 15.61 -2.20 -3.88
N ASP A 130 16.00 -2.18 -5.15
CA ASP A 130 16.55 -0.98 -5.77
C ASP A 130 15.43 -0.04 -6.24
N GLN A 131 15.77 1.24 -6.38
CA GLN A 131 14.82 2.29 -6.75
C GLN A 131 14.24 2.09 -8.16
N GLU A 132 15.01 1.58 -9.13
CA GLU A 132 14.54 1.39 -10.50
C GLU A 132 13.45 0.32 -10.55
N PHE A 133 13.65 -0.78 -9.82
CA PHE A 133 12.64 -1.82 -9.63
C PHE A 133 11.34 -1.28 -9.02
N VAL A 134 11.43 -0.46 -7.97
CA VAL A 134 10.24 0.12 -7.33
C VAL A 134 9.46 1.01 -8.28
N ILE A 135 10.12 1.93 -8.99
CA ILE A 135 9.47 2.79 -9.98
C ILE A 135 8.84 1.96 -11.10
N ASN A 136 9.54 0.93 -11.58
CA ASN A 136 9.02 0.02 -12.60
C ASN A 136 7.75 -0.73 -12.17
N VAL A 137 7.69 -1.20 -10.92
CA VAL A 137 6.51 -1.88 -10.37
C VAL A 137 5.36 -0.87 -10.18
N MET A 138 5.63 0.29 -9.61
CA MET A 138 4.63 1.34 -9.39
C MET A 138 4.00 1.82 -10.70
N ASN A 139 4.81 2.03 -11.74
CA ASN A 139 4.34 2.38 -13.08
C ASN A 139 3.46 1.28 -13.68
N HIS A 140 3.83 0.02 -13.50
CA HIS A 140 3.03 -1.10 -13.98
C HIS A 140 1.68 -1.19 -13.26
N VAL A 141 1.66 -0.99 -11.95
CA VAL A 141 0.43 -0.94 -11.14
C VAL A 141 -0.50 0.19 -11.60
N LYS A 142 0.07 1.35 -11.94
CA LYS A 142 -0.65 2.47 -12.55
C LYS A 142 -1.25 2.10 -13.91
N GLN A 143 -0.47 1.47 -14.80
CA GLN A 143 -0.94 1.00 -16.11
C GLN A 143 -2.09 -0.01 -16.01
N LEU A 144 -2.08 -0.85 -14.98
CA LEU A 144 -3.14 -1.82 -14.71
C LEU A 144 -4.39 -1.19 -14.06
N ASN A 145 -4.38 0.11 -13.74
CA ASN A 145 -5.46 0.81 -13.04
C ASN A 145 -5.90 0.13 -11.72
N LEU A 146 -4.96 -0.50 -11.02
CA LEU A 146 -5.25 -1.14 -9.74
C LEU A 146 -5.45 -0.10 -8.64
N VAL A 147 -6.48 -0.30 -7.82
CA VAL A 147 -6.76 0.57 -6.68
C VAL A 147 -5.76 0.26 -5.56
N LYS A 148 -4.84 1.19 -5.31
CA LYS A 148 -3.86 1.12 -4.23
C LYS A 148 -4.58 1.26 -2.88
N THR A 149 -4.16 0.48 -1.90
CA THR A 149 -4.67 0.52 -0.52
C THR A 149 -3.57 0.83 0.48
N SER A 150 -2.36 0.33 0.23
CA SER A 150 -1.18 0.64 1.03
C SER A 150 0.09 0.49 0.19
N ILE A 151 1.02 1.42 0.36
CA ILE A 151 2.37 1.36 -0.22
C ILE A 151 3.35 1.64 0.91
N LYS A 152 4.31 0.74 1.10
CA LYS A 152 5.37 0.87 2.10
C LYS A 152 6.73 0.74 1.43
N LEU A 153 7.64 1.65 1.77
CA LEU A 153 9.02 1.67 1.30
C LEU A 153 9.94 1.68 2.50
N SER A 154 10.96 0.82 2.51
CA SER A 154 11.86 0.67 3.66
C SER A 154 13.35 0.71 3.28
N PHE A 155 13.72 1.41 2.21
CA PHE A 155 15.08 1.48 1.67
C PHE A 155 15.48 2.93 1.34
N ALA A 156 16.77 3.19 1.13
CA ALA A 156 17.25 4.52 0.74
C ALA A 156 16.83 4.85 -0.71
N VAL A 157 16.27 6.04 -0.91
CA VAL A 157 15.77 6.51 -2.21
C VAL A 157 16.46 7.82 -2.55
N SER A 158 16.82 8.04 -3.81
CA SER A 158 17.33 9.37 -4.22
C SER A 158 16.27 10.45 -3.98
N SER A 159 16.70 11.68 -3.71
CA SER A 159 15.79 12.83 -3.52
C SER A 159 14.82 13.01 -4.69
N GLU A 160 15.27 12.80 -5.92
CA GLU A 160 14.43 12.85 -7.12
C GLU A 160 13.34 11.78 -7.11
N ASN A 161 13.70 10.52 -6.84
CA ASN A 161 12.75 9.42 -6.80
C ASN A 161 11.79 9.54 -5.61
N TYR A 162 12.24 10.08 -4.48
CA TYR A 162 11.38 10.35 -3.33
C TYR A 162 10.28 11.35 -3.69
N ARG A 163 10.64 12.46 -4.34
CA ARG A 163 9.66 13.45 -4.84
C ARG A 163 8.69 12.83 -5.83
N HIS A 164 9.20 12.06 -6.79
CA HIS A 164 8.37 11.37 -7.76
C HIS A 164 7.38 10.40 -7.09
N ILE A 165 7.81 9.64 -6.08
CA ILE A 165 6.93 8.75 -5.32
C ILE A 165 5.86 9.55 -4.59
N MET A 166 6.23 10.63 -3.88
CA MET A 166 5.25 11.51 -3.21
C MET A 166 4.23 12.08 -4.20
N ASP A 167 4.67 12.46 -5.39
CA ASP A 167 3.81 13.04 -6.43
C ASP A 167 2.86 12.01 -7.06
N GLU A 168 3.29 10.76 -7.21
CA GLU A 168 2.46 9.67 -7.71
C GLU A 168 1.54 9.06 -6.64
N CYS A 169 1.78 9.40 -5.37
CA CYS A 169 1.14 8.78 -4.20
C CYS A 169 0.25 9.76 -3.43
N ARG A 170 -0.56 10.56 -4.14
CA ARG A 170 -1.38 11.62 -3.53
C ARG A 170 -2.74 11.18 -2.99
N ASP A 171 -3.29 10.06 -3.44
CA ASP A 171 -4.75 9.82 -3.31
C ASP A 171 -5.17 8.63 -2.46
N ASN A 172 -5.80 8.89 -1.30
CA ASN A 172 -6.74 7.98 -0.63
C ASN A 172 -6.27 6.54 -0.32
N PHE A 173 -4.98 6.32 -0.13
CA PHE A 173 -4.44 5.05 0.40
C PHE A 173 -3.51 5.30 1.59
N LYS A 174 -2.84 4.27 2.11
CA LYS A 174 -1.85 4.39 3.19
C LYS A 174 -0.43 4.44 2.64
N LEU A 175 0.34 5.48 2.95
CA LEU A 175 1.72 5.62 2.47
C LEU A 175 2.68 5.58 3.66
N TRP A 176 3.63 4.64 3.62
CA TRP A 176 4.64 4.46 4.65
C TRP A 176 6.02 4.62 4.03
N LEU A 177 6.70 5.72 4.32
CA LEU A 177 8.04 6.01 3.83
C LEU A 177 9.02 5.85 4.99
N HIS A 178 9.62 4.66 5.08
CA HIS A 178 10.72 4.35 5.96
C HIS A 178 12.06 4.51 5.21
N CYS A 179 12.26 5.71 4.66
CA CYS A 179 13.35 6.04 3.75
C CYS A 179 14.11 7.26 4.30
N GLU A 180 15.43 7.20 4.26
CA GLU A 180 16.32 8.33 4.53
C GLU A 180 16.34 9.28 3.34
N THR A 181 16.38 10.59 3.62
CA THR A 181 16.63 11.62 2.60
C THR A 181 17.92 12.38 2.90
N SER A 182 18.45 13.11 1.92
CA SER A 182 19.59 13.98 2.15
C SER A 182 19.22 15.12 3.13
N SER A 183 20.20 15.67 3.86
CA SER A 183 19.95 16.71 4.87
C SER A 183 19.43 18.04 4.29
N ASP A 184 19.68 18.28 3.01
CA ASP A 184 19.22 19.41 2.22
C ASP A 184 17.91 19.09 1.47
N PHE A 185 17.32 17.93 1.71
CA PHE A 185 16.08 17.54 1.04
C PHE A 185 14.95 18.49 1.45
N GLU A 186 14.24 18.97 0.44
CA GLU A 186 13.02 19.74 0.63
C GLU A 186 11.94 19.23 -0.31
N TYR A 187 10.71 19.21 0.21
CA TYR A 187 9.50 18.90 -0.53
C TYR A 187 8.34 19.67 0.09
N ARG A 188 7.47 20.21 -0.77
CA ARG A 188 6.22 20.85 -0.37
C ARG A 188 5.08 20.10 -1.01
N ALA A 189 4.18 19.55 -0.20
CA ALA A 189 3.02 18.84 -0.74
C ALA A 189 1.99 19.86 -1.24
N GLY A 190 1.43 19.61 -2.43
CA GLY A 190 0.35 20.42 -2.97
C GLY A 190 -0.95 20.25 -2.18
N PRO A 191 -1.94 21.14 -2.38
CA PRO A 191 -3.25 21.04 -1.72
C PRO A 191 -4.03 19.77 -2.10
N ASP A 192 -3.66 19.13 -3.20
CA ASP A 192 -4.19 17.86 -3.69
C ASP A 192 -3.64 16.64 -2.95
N PHE A 193 -2.61 16.78 -2.11
CA PHE A 193 -2.06 15.67 -1.33
C PHE A 193 -3.03 15.21 -0.23
N ARG A 194 -3.64 14.04 -0.43
CA ARG A 194 -4.84 13.57 0.28
C ARG A 194 -4.79 12.09 0.65
N VAL A 195 -3.61 11.59 1.00
CA VAL A 195 -3.38 10.25 1.54
C VAL A 195 -4.22 10.02 2.81
N ASN A 196 -4.74 8.81 3.03
CA ASN A 196 -5.50 8.54 4.25
C ASN A 196 -4.57 8.52 5.47
N ASP A 197 -3.56 7.64 5.43
CA ASP A 197 -2.60 7.48 6.51
C ASP A 197 -1.21 7.70 5.94
N LEU A 198 -0.53 8.76 6.36
CA LEU A 198 0.84 9.08 5.97
C LEU A 198 1.77 8.78 7.15
N TYR A 199 2.80 7.97 6.90
CA TYR A 199 3.87 7.70 7.85
C TYR A 199 5.21 8.05 7.21
N LEU A 200 5.98 8.92 7.86
CA LEU A 200 7.30 9.37 7.43
C LEU A 200 8.33 9.06 8.52
N SER A 201 9.38 8.30 8.22
CA SER A 201 10.45 8.00 9.18
C SER A 201 11.49 9.10 9.33
N ASP A 202 11.61 9.92 8.29
CA ASP A 202 12.57 11.01 8.20
C ASP A 202 11.83 12.33 7.96
N GLY A 203 11.55 13.01 9.07
CA GLY A 203 10.66 14.17 9.14
C GLY A 203 11.36 15.52 9.16
N HIS A 204 12.67 15.60 8.95
CA HIS A 204 13.41 16.86 9.13
C HIS A 204 12.95 17.98 8.17
N TRP A 205 12.52 17.60 6.98
CA TRP A 205 12.03 18.50 5.92
C TRP A 205 10.52 18.77 5.99
N VAL A 206 9.79 18.07 6.86
CA VAL A 206 8.33 18.07 6.87
C VAL A 206 7.77 19.39 7.35
N HIS A 207 6.87 19.93 6.54
CA HIS A 207 6.00 21.05 6.86
C HIS A 207 4.60 20.52 7.16
N LEU A 208 4.19 20.56 8.43
CA LEU A 208 2.95 19.92 8.88
C LEU A 208 1.71 20.48 8.17
N GLU A 209 1.73 21.77 7.84
CA GLU A 209 0.66 22.45 7.12
C GLU A 209 0.36 21.86 5.73
N ASP A 210 1.33 21.21 5.10
CA ASP A 210 1.16 20.59 3.79
C ASP A 210 0.31 19.31 3.85
N PHE A 211 0.18 18.71 5.04
CA PHE A 211 -0.46 17.41 5.23
C PHE A 211 -1.80 17.48 5.97
N VAL A 212 -2.37 18.68 6.16
CA VAL A 212 -3.69 18.89 6.80
C VAL A 212 -4.85 18.21 6.06
N ASN A 213 -4.62 17.85 4.79
CA ASN A 213 -5.59 17.15 3.94
C ASN A 213 -5.50 15.61 4.05
N CYS A 214 -4.55 15.08 4.83
CA CYS A 214 -4.50 13.67 5.21
C CYS A 214 -5.45 13.39 6.37
N LYS A 215 -5.83 12.13 6.63
CA LYS A 215 -6.61 11.79 7.85
C LYS A 215 -5.72 11.55 9.04
N LYS A 216 -4.62 10.82 8.83
CA LYS A 216 -3.62 10.49 9.84
C LYS A 216 -2.24 10.82 9.29
N VAL A 217 -1.44 11.55 10.08
CA VAL A 217 -0.05 11.89 9.78
C VAL A 217 0.82 11.48 10.95
N VAL A 218 1.86 10.70 10.67
CA VAL A 218 2.84 10.24 11.65
C VAL A 218 4.22 10.59 11.11
N VAL A 219 4.96 11.42 11.83
CA VAL A 219 6.25 11.95 11.39
C VAL A 219 7.28 11.64 12.46
N HIS A 220 8.26 10.81 12.11
CA HIS A 220 9.39 10.50 12.97
C HIS A 220 10.65 11.16 12.42
N ASN A 221 11.62 11.41 13.29
CA ASN A 221 12.95 11.86 12.92
C ASN A 221 13.99 10.86 13.43
N HIS A 222 14.10 9.71 12.76
CA HIS A 222 14.99 8.62 13.20
C HIS A 222 16.48 8.86 12.91
N HIS A 223 16.83 9.80 12.03
CA HIS A 223 18.18 9.90 11.46
C HIS A 223 19.05 11.03 12.03
N HIS A 224 18.81 11.39 13.31
CA HIS A 224 19.65 12.31 14.08
C HIS A 224 19.85 13.71 13.46
N HIS A 225 18.94 14.17 12.59
CA HIS A 225 18.95 15.56 12.17
C HIS A 225 18.78 16.45 13.40
N GLN A 226 19.73 17.36 13.63
CA GLN A 226 19.88 18.08 14.89
C GLN A 226 18.71 19.02 15.20
N GLN A 227 17.92 19.41 14.19
CA GLN A 227 16.75 20.29 14.33
C GLN A 227 15.67 19.97 13.29
N PRO A 228 14.80 18.98 13.51
CA PRO A 228 13.69 18.72 12.60
C PRO A 228 12.68 19.86 12.68
N LYS A 229 12.34 20.46 11.52
CA LYS A 229 11.42 21.60 11.42
C LYS A 229 10.08 21.32 12.12
N CYS A 230 9.58 20.10 11.99
CA CYS A 230 8.31 19.65 12.57
C CYS A 230 8.31 19.50 14.11
N ALA A 231 9.48 19.39 14.76
CA ALA A 231 9.57 19.26 16.23
C ALA A 231 9.79 20.60 16.95
N ASN A 232 9.86 21.72 16.23
CA ASN A 232 9.98 23.02 16.85
C ASN A 232 8.70 23.34 17.66
N PRO A 233 8.79 23.64 18.98
CA PRO A 233 7.62 23.86 19.81
C PRO A 233 6.69 24.98 19.34
N GLU A 234 7.25 26.08 18.85
CA GLU A 234 6.47 27.23 18.36
C GLU A 234 5.75 26.90 17.04
N VAL A 235 6.41 26.17 16.15
CA VAL A 235 5.80 25.69 14.90
C VAL A 235 4.65 24.74 15.20
N LEU A 236 4.88 23.77 16.09
CA LEU A 236 3.87 22.78 16.47
C LEU A 236 2.67 23.44 17.17
N LYS A 237 2.93 24.40 18.06
CA LYS A 237 1.89 25.18 18.74
C LYS A 237 1.05 25.99 17.75
N ALA A 238 1.69 26.70 16.83
CA ALA A 238 0.99 27.45 15.78
C ALA A 238 0.16 26.51 14.89
N PHE A 239 0.70 25.35 14.54
CA PHE A 239 -0.01 24.33 13.79
C PHE A 239 -1.24 23.80 14.55
N ILE A 240 -1.11 23.44 15.83
CA ILE A 240 -2.24 22.92 16.63
C ILE A 240 -3.37 23.95 16.74
N ARG A 241 -3.05 25.24 16.95
CA ARG A 241 -4.06 26.30 16.95
C ARG A 241 -4.81 26.34 15.63
N LYS A 242 -4.07 26.39 14.51
CA LYS A 242 -4.65 26.38 13.17
C LYS A 242 -5.48 25.11 12.93
N TRP A 243 -5.01 23.96 13.39
CA TRP A 243 -5.71 22.68 13.25
C TRP A 243 -7.06 22.72 13.97
N ILE A 244 -7.09 23.14 15.24
CA ILE A 244 -8.31 23.26 16.05
C ILE A 244 -9.31 24.24 15.42
N GLU A 245 -8.82 25.36 14.85
CA GLU A 245 -9.64 26.41 14.25
C GLU A 245 -10.08 26.07 12.81
N SER A 246 -9.43 25.11 12.16
CA SER A 246 -9.68 24.77 10.76
C SER A 246 -10.62 23.58 10.60
N GLU A 247 -11.49 23.63 9.59
CA GLU A 247 -12.25 22.47 9.11
C GLU A 247 -11.39 21.57 8.20
N CYS A 248 -10.19 21.18 8.66
CA CYS A 248 -9.33 20.30 7.88
C CYS A 248 -9.69 18.81 8.05
N ARG A 249 -9.14 17.96 7.17
CA ARG A 249 -9.39 16.50 7.17
C ARG A 249 -8.57 15.75 8.22
N LEU A 250 -7.53 16.37 8.75
CA LEU A 250 -6.62 15.75 9.72
C LEU A 250 -7.36 15.43 11.02
N GLN A 251 -7.31 14.16 11.40
CA GLN A 251 -7.94 13.60 12.61
C GLN A 251 -6.89 13.14 13.61
N HIS A 252 -5.69 12.81 13.14
CA HIS A 252 -4.62 12.29 13.99
C HIS A 252 -3.26 12.80 13.52
N LEU A 253 -2.52 13.40 14.43
CA LEU A 253 -1.13 13.81 14.26
C LEU A 253 -0.27 13.15 15.33
N GLU A 254 0.82 12.52 14.90
CA GLU A 254 1.88 12.01 15.78
C GLU A 254 3.22 12.55 15.28
N VAL A 255 3.98 13.18 16.17
CA VAL A 255 5.30 13.72 15.86
C VAL A 255 6.31 13.18 16.86
N TYR A 256 7.37 12.57 16.36
CA TYR A 256 8.47 12.02 17.13
C TYR A 256 9.80 12.63 16.68
N GLY A 257 10.30 13.58 17.46
CA GLY A 257 11.56 14.30 17.23
C GLY A 257 12.82 13.57 17.73
N GLY A 258 12.73 12.27 18.05
CA GLY A 258 13.89 11.47 18.40
C GLY A 258 14.49 11.85 19.76
N PHE A 259 15.80 12.12 19.75
CA PHE A 259 16.57 12.45 20.96
C PHE A 259 16.38 13.90 21.44
N ILE A 260 15.65 14.72 20.68
CA ILE A 260 15.33 16.09 21.09
C ILE A 260 14.14 16.02 22.05
N LEU A 261 14.38 16.43 23.29
CA LEU A 261 13.35 16.51 24.32
C LEU A 261 12.25 17.50 23.89
N PHE A 262 11.02 16.99 23.72
CA PHE A 262 9.86 17.83 23.55
C PHE A 262 9.47 18.44 24.88
N HIS A 263 9.61 19.76 24.99
CA HIS A 263 8.95 20.52 26.05
C HIS A 263 7.46 20.64 25.72
N PHE A 264 6.70 19.56 25.89
CA PHE A 264 5.25 19.52 25.65
C PHE A 264 4.50 20.65 26.38
N ARG A 265 5.01 21.06 27.56
CA ARG A 265 4.46 22.20 28.29
C ARG A 265 4.51 23.51 27.50
N GLU A 266 5.56 23.75 26.73
CA GLU A 266 5.70 24.96 25.90
C GLU A 266 4.73 24.93 24.72
N VAL A 267 4.61 23.75 24.07
CA VAL A 267 3.66 23.51 22.97
C VAL A 267 2.22 23.75 23.42
N LEU A 268 1.86 23.26 24.60
CA LEU A 268 0.50 23.35 25.15
C LEU A 268 0.22 24.67 25.87
N SER A 269 1.24 25.47 26.18
CA SER A 269 1.08 26.74 26.89
C SER A 269 0.20 27.70 26.08
N GLY A 270 -0.90 28.18 26.67
CA GLY A 270 -1.86 29.04 25.99
C GLY A 270 -2.72 28.33 24.93
N LEU A 271 -2.81 27.00 24.99
CA LEU A 271 -3.93 26.19 24.46
C LEU A 271 -4.94 25.84 25.56
N GLU A 272 -4.79 26.43 26.76
CA GLU A 272 -5.64 26.20 27.92
C GLU A 272 -7.10 26.56 27.61
N TYR A 273 -8.01 25.67 28.01
CA TYR A 273 -9.43 25.65 27.68
C TYR A 273 -10.10 27.03 27.75
N ARG A 274 -10.60 27.52 26.60
CA ARG A 274 -11.78 28.38 26.63
C ARG A 274 -12.97 27.47 26.95
N SER A 275 -13.44 27.51 28.18
CA SER A 275 -14.77 27.01 28.50
C SER A 275 -15.77 27.78 27.64
N VAL A 276 -16.24 27.15 26.57
CA VAL A 276 -17.37 27.67 25.80
C VAL A 276 -18.58 27.57 26.73
N LEU A 277 -18.93 28.69 27.36
CA LEU A 277 -20.22 28.84 28.04
C LEU A 277 -21.29 28.60 26.98
N MET A 278 -21.88 27.40 26.97
CA MET A 278 -23.11 27.19 26.21
C MET A 278 -24.15 28.15 26.80
N PRO A 279 -24.79 29.02 25.99
CA PRO A 279 -25.91 29.82 26.46
C PRO A 279 -26.95 28.85 27.02
N SER A 280 -27.26 29.01 28.30
CA SER A 280 -28.39 28.31 28.91
C SER A 280 -29.59 28.52 28.01
N LEU A 281 -30.17 27.42 27.50
CA LEU A 281 -31.49 27.42 26.90
C LEU A 281 -32.45 28.00 27.95
N GLN A 282 -32.73 29.30 27.84
CA GLN A 282 -33.84 29.92 28.55
C GLN A 282 -35.10 29.38 27.89
N TYR A 283 -35.64 28.31 28.47
CA TYR A 283 -37.04 27.97 28.26
C TYR A 283 -37.86 29.00 29.04
N SER A 284 -38.44 29.94 28.30
CA SER A 284 -39.54 30.81 28.73
C SER A 284 -40.78 30.45 27.92
#